data_AF-A0A5E4FTL4-F1
#
_entry.id   AF-A0A5E4FTL4-F1
#
_cell.length_a   1.000
_cell.length_b   1.000
_cell.length_c   1.000
_cell.angle_alpha   90.00
_cell.angle_beta   90.00
_cell.angle_gamma   90.00
#
_symmetry.space_group_name_H-M   'P 1'
#
loop_
_entity.id
_entity.type
_entity.pdbx_description
1 polymer ?
#
loop_
_entity_poly.entity_id
_entity_poly.type
_entity_poly.pdbx_seq_one_letter_code
_entity_poly.pdbx_strand_id
1 'polypeptide(L)'
;MTIILIEFKVGIYDLQIPVLSKVSYLDLSYNKLSGSISFLCSSAAIGLVFLDLSRNNISREVPDCLTHLENLVMLDLSYNALSGKIPTTIGSVFRIETLKLRSNRFVGQLPSSLKNCTSLVVIDVGHNKLSRPIPEWLGSGNQLTGQITPEIGNLQSLDALDLSRNQIEGRIPTSLSRIDRLSFLDLSFNKLSGEIPIETQLQGFDPSVYAGNQLCGPPLKNLCADQMCKRN
;
A
#
# COMPACT_ATOMS: atom_id res chain seq x y z
N MET A 1 -14.21 -14.43 -19.70
CA MET A 1 -14.29 -13.41 -18.63
C MET A 1 -15.76 -13.16 -18.36
N THR A 2 -16.32 -13.82 -17.35
CA THR A 2 -17.74 -13.64 -17.02
C THR A 2 -17.83 -12.47 -16.05
N ILE A 3 -18.12 -11.27 -16.57
CA ILE A 3 -18.40 -10.10 -15.72
C ILE A 3 -19.83 -10.28 -15.23
N ILE A 4 -20.01 -10.59 -13.95
CA ILE A 4 -21.32 -10.60 -13.33
C ILE A 4 -21.47 -9.27 -12.58
N LEU A 5 -22.18 -8.31 -13.18
CA LEU A 5 -22.73 -7.15 -12.46
C LEU A 5 -23.89 -7.66 -11.62
N ILE A 6 -23.62 -7.94 -10.34
CA ILE A 6 -24.64 -8.34 -9.38
C ILE A 6 -25.18 -7.08 -8.71
N GLU A 7 -26.24 -6.50 -9.26
CA GLU A 7 -27.05 -5.53 -8.51
C GLU A 7 -27.89 -6.27 -7.47
N PHE A 8 -27.44 -6.34 -6.22
CA PHE A 8 -28.36 -6.68 -5.13
C PHE A 8 -28.17 -5.79 -3.90
N LYS A 9 -29.33 -5.41 -3.31
CA LYS A 9 -29.48 -4.87 -1.95
C LYS A 9 -29.72 -6.01 -0.94
N VAL A 10 -28.81 -6.50 -0.08
CA VAL A 10 -27.56 -7.13 -0.47
C VAL A 10 -26.52 -7.28 0.67
N GLY A 11 -26.70 -8.07 1.74
CA GLY A 11 -25.60 -8.34 2.68
C GLY A 11 -24.52 -9.26 2.10
N ILE A 12 -23.27 -9.25 2.59
CA ILE A 12 -22.21 -10.19 2.09
C ILE A 12 -22.66 -11.66 2.14
N TYR A 13 -23.57 -11.98 3.06
CA TYR A 13 -24.10 -13.32 3.31
C TYR A 13 -24.82 -13.95 2.12
N ASP A 14 -25.30 -13.16 1.16
CA ASP A 14 -26.00 -13.68 -0.02
C ASP A 14 -25.05 -13.90 -1.21
N LEU A 15 -23.73 -13.70 -1.04
CA LEU A 15 -22.74 -14.25 -1.98
C LEU A 15 -22.76 -15.78 -1.87
N GLN A 16 -23.74 -16.40 -2.52
CA GLN A 16 -23.89 -17.85 -2.51
C GLN A 16 -22.66 -18.50 -3.17
N ILE A 17 -22.18 -19.58 -2.54
CA ILE A 17 -21.04 -20.43 -2.95
C ILE A 17 -21.02 -20.79 -4.46
N PRO A 18 -22.15 -21.05 -5.16
CA PRO A 18 -22.14 -21.41 -6.58
C PRO A 18 -21.68 -20.30 -7.53
N VAL A 19 -21.76 -19.03 -7.10
CA VAL A 19 -21.32 -17.87 -7.91
C VAL A 19 -19.81 -17.72 -7.82
N LEU A 20 -19.25 -17.82 -6.62
CA LEU A 20 -17.81 -17.63 -6.37
C LEU A 20 -16.94 -18.61 -7.17
N SER A 21 -17.39 -19.86 -7.32
CA SER A 21 -16.62 -20.90 -8.03
C SER A 21 -16.50 -20.69 -9.54
N LYS A 22 -17.22 -19.72 -10.12
CA LYS A 22 -17.22 -19.43 -11.57
C LYS A 22 -16.64 -18.05 -11.91
N VAL A 23 -16.28 -17.26 -10.91
CA VAL A 23 -15.88 -15.87 -11.08
C VAL A 23 -14.38 -15.75 -10.83
N SER A 24 -13.70 -15.07 -11.75
CA SER A 24 -12.29 -14.67 -11.60
C SER A 24 -12.12 -13.18 -11.37
N TYR A 25 -13.11 -12.37 -11.77
CA TYR A 25 -13.13 -10.93 -11.58
C TYR A 25 -14.43 -10.53 -10.90
N LEU A 26 -14.34 -10.04 -9.67
CA LEU A 26 -15.49 -9.63 -8.88
C LEU A 26 -15.29 -8.20 -8.40
N ASP A 27 -16.08 -7.28 -8.94
CA ASP A 27 -16.15 -5.89 -8.49
C ASP A 27 -17.52 -5.67 -7.84
N LEU A 28 -17.49 -5.37 -6.56
CA LEU A 28 -18.65 -5.05 -5.72
C LEU A 28 -18.43 -3.70 -5.02
N SER A 29 -17.54 -2.87 -5.55
CA SER A 29 -17.22 -1.56 -5.00
C SER A 29 -18.43 -0.61 -5.01
N TYR A 30 -18.40 0.43 -4.17
CA TYR A 30 -19.46 1.45 -4.09
C TYR A 30 -20.87 0.91 -3.82
N ASN A 31 -20.99 -0.09 -2.95
CA ASN A 31 -22.27 -0.66 -2.54
C ASN A 31 -22.57 -0.39 -1.05
N LYS A 32 -23.60 -1.02 -0.52
CA LYS A 32 -23.99 -0.97 0.90
C LYS A 32 -23.74 -2.31 1.61
N LEU A 33 -22.82 -3.12 1.08
CA LEU A 33 -22.52 -4.44 1.63
C LEU A 33 -22.04 -4.31 3.07
N SER A 34 -22.52 -5.18 3.95
CA SER A 34 -22.12 -5.19 5.36
C SER A 34 -21.93 -6.63 5.85
N GLY A 35 -21.37 -6.77 7.05
CA GLY A 35 -21.00 -8.07 7.63
C GLY A 35 -19.51 -8.37 7.47
N SER A 36 -19.15 -9.65 7.65
CA SER A 36 -17.79 -10.17 7.51
C SER A 36 -17.55 -10.78 6.13
N ILE A 37 -16.30 -10.76 5.67
CA ILE A 37 -15.85 -11.38 4.41
C ILE A 37 -15.38 -12.84 4.59
N SER A 38 -16.06 -13.61 5.44
CA SER A 38 -15.72 -15.01 5.74
C SER A 38 -15.83 -15.94 4.54
N PHE A 39 -16.54 -15.53 3.49
CA PHE A 39 -16.61 -16.29 2.22
C PHE A 39 -15.23 -16.48 1.57
N LEU A 40 -14.25 -15.63 1.89
CA LEU A 40 -12.86 -15.78 1.44
C LEU A 40 -12.20 -17.06 1.96
N CYS A 41 -12.72 -17.66 3.04
CA CYS A 41 -12.25 -18.97 3.51
C CYS A 41 -12.77 -20.14 2.68
N SER A 42 -13.78 -19.92 1.84
CA SER A 42 -14.33 -20.98 1.01
C SER A 42 -13.37 -21.31 -0.13
N SER A 43 -13.13 -22.59 -0.37
CA SER A 43 -12.42 -23.04 -1.56
C SER A 43 -13.10 -22.61 -2.87
N ALA A 44 -14.38 -22.23 -2.84
CA ALA A 44 -15.05 -21.65 -3.99
C ALA A 44 -14.42 -20.32 -4.46
N ALA A 45 -13.69 -19.60 -3.59
CA ALA A 45 -13.01 -18.36 -3.92
C ALA A 45 -11.65 -18.57 -4.64
N ILE A 46 -11.17 -19.81 -4.80
CA ILE A 46 -9.86 -20.15 -5.40
C ILE A 46 -9.65 -19.59 -6.81
N GLY A 47 -10.75 -19.39 -7.55
CA GLY A 47 -10.73 -18.86 -8.92
C GLY A 47 -10.56 -17.35 -9.01
N LEU A 48 -10.67 -16.61 -7.90
CA LEU A 48 -10.57 -15.16 -7.89
C LEU A 48 -9.15 -14.70 -8.25
N VAL A 49 -9.10 -13.76 -9.19
CA VAL A 49 -7.90 -13.05 -9.65
C VAL A 49 -8.01 -11.57 -9.26
N PHE A 50 -9.21 -11.01 -9.31
CA PHE A 50 -9.49 -9.62 -8.96
C PHE A 50 -10.69 -9.57 -8.02
N LEU A 51 -10.53 -8.88 -6.89
CA LEU A 51 -11.61 -8.63 -5.94
C LEU A 51 -11.58 -7.18 -5.46
N ASP A 52 -12.60 -6.41 -5.84
CA ASP A 52 -12.84 -5.07 -5.32
C ASP A 52 -14.10 -5.06 -4.45
N LEU A 53 -13.93 -4.79 -3.17
CA LEU A 53 -14.98 -4.62 -2.16
C LEU A 53 -14.96 -3.20 -1.57
N SER A 54 -14.25 -2.28 -2.21
CA SER A 54 -14.02 -0.94 -1.68
C SER A 54 -15.31 -0.14 -1.54
N ARG A 55 -15.32 0.81 -0.61
CA ARG A 55 -16.46 1.73 -0.39
C ARG A 55 -17.77 1.00 -0.12
N ASN A 56 -17.75 0.17 0.91
CA ASN A 56 -18.90 -0.54 1.44
C ASN A 56 -19.01 -0.31 2.98
N ASN A 57 -19.92 -1.03 3.64
CA ASN A 57 -20.10 -1.04 5.10
C ASN A 57 -19.57 -2.35 5.73
N ILE A 58 -18.58 -3.00 5.11
CA ILE A 58 -17.99 -4.25 5.59
C ILE A 58 -17.31 -4.01 6.94
N SER A 59 -17.47 -4.94 7.87
CA SER A 59 -16.93 -4.82 9.23
C SER A 59 -16.34 -6.15 9.70
N ARG A 60 -15.94 -6.22 10.98
CA ARG A 60 -15.21 -7.36 11.57
C ARG A 60 -13.81 -7.49 10.98
N GLU A 61 -13.14 -8.59 11.31
CA GLU A 61 -11.77 -8.86 10.90
C GLU A 61 -11.72 -9.54 9.52
N VAL A 62 -10.59 -9.36 8.83
CA VAL A 62 -10.27 -10.19 7.66
C VAL A 62 -9.91 -11.59 8.20
N PRO A 63 -10.52 -12.66 7.69
CA PRO A 63 -10.32 -13.99 8.24
C PRO A 63 -8.92 -14.53 7.91
N ASP A 64 -8.31 -15.26 8.85
CA ASP A 64 -6.96 -15.83 8.70
C ASP A 64 -6.99 -17.20 8.00
N CYS A 65 -7.47 -17.21 6.75
CA CYS A 65 -7.74 -18.42 5.96
C CYS A 65 -7.46 -18.23 4.46
N LEU A 66 -6.64 -17.25 4.10
CA LEU A 66 -6.44 -16.82 2.71
C LEU A 66 -5.51 -17.75 1.89
N THR A 67 -5.13 -18.90 2.45
CA THR A 67 -4.10 -19.80 1.90
C THR A 67 -4.42 -20.34 0.51
N HIS A 68 -5.70 -20.41 0.14
CA HIS A 68 -6.14 -20.96 -1.14
C HIS A 68 -6.27 -19.90 -2.24
N LEU A 69 -6.10 -18.61 -1.95
CA LEU A 69 -6.29 -17.52 -2.91
C LEU A 69 -5.02 -17.27 -3.76
N GLU A 70 -4.37 -18.33 -4.21
CA GLU A 70 -3.05 -18.27 -4.87
C GLU A 70 -3.08 -17.52 -6.22
N ASN A 71 -4.25 -17.39 -6.84
CA ASN A 71 -4.44 -16.71 -8.11
C ASN A 71 -4.74 -15.20 -7.99
N LEU A 72 -4.94 -14.70 -6.76
CA LEU A 72 -5.38 -13.33 -6.55
C LEU A 72 -4.23 -12.36 -6.85
N VAL A 73 -4.49 -11.43 -7.77
CA VAL A 73 -3.58 -10.39 -8.24
C VAL A 73 -3.97 -9.02 -7.67
N MET A 74 -5.26 -8.76 -7.49
CA MET A 74 -5.76 -7.49 -6.97
C MET A 74 -6.77 -7.74 -5.85
N LEU A 75 -6.55 -7.07 -4.73
CA LEU A 75 -7.48 -7.00 -3.60
C LEU A 75 -7.64 -5.55 -3.14
N ASP A 76 -8.84 -5.02 -3.27
CA ASP A 76 -9.21 -3.71 -2.70
C ASP A 76 -10.32 -3.86 -1.65
N LEU A 77 -9.97 -3.57 -0.41
CA LEU A 77 -10.86 -3.54 0.76
C LEU A 77 -10.99 -2.10 1.32
N SER A 78 -10.53 -1.10 0.58
CA SER A 78 -10.45 0.28 1.07
C SER A 78 -11.82 0.89 1.38
N TYR A 79 -11.86 1.89 2.25
CA TYR A 79 -13.09 2.60 2.64
C TYR A 79 -14.19 1.66 3.16
N ASN A 80 -13.87 0.90 4.19
CA ASN A 80 -14.79 0.02 4.91
C ASN A 80 -14.68 0.25 6.43
N ALA A 81 -15.28 -0.61 7.24
CA ALA A 81 -15.18 -0.61 8.70
C ALA A 81 -14.46 -1.86 9.25
N LEU A 82 -13.57 -2.47 8.46
CA LEU A 82 -12.78 -3.65 8.87
C LEU A 82 -11.88 -3.31 10.05
N SER A 83 -11.71 -4.25 10.98
CA SER A 83 -10.96 -4.07 12.23
C SER A 83 -10.03 -5.26 12.49
N GLY A 84 -9.31 -5.24 13.62
CA GLY A 84 -8.41 -6.33 13.99
C GLY A 84 -7.06 -6.25 13.27
N LYS A 85 -6.29 -7.33 13.32
CA LYS A 85 -4.97 -7.41 12.65
C LYS A 85 -5.15 -7.82 11.18
N ILE A 86 -4.17 -7.47 10.35
CA ILE A 86 -4.07 -8.06 9.01
C ILE A 86 -3.61 -9.52 9.19
N PRO A 87 -4.34 -10.51 8.62
CA PRO A 87 -4.07 -11.92 8.84
C PRO A 87 -2.71 -12.35 8.30
N THR A 88 -2.05 -13.29 8.97
CA THR A 88 -0.73 -13.77 8.53
C THR A 88 -0.81 -14.57 7.23
N THR A 89 -1.96 -15.19 6.95
CA THR A 89 -2.23 -15.90 5.69
C THR A 89 -2.21 -15.01 4.45
N ILE A 90 -2.19 -13.67 4.59
CA ILE A 90 -2.01 -12.77 3.45
C ILE A 90 -0.71 -13.04 2.68
N GLY A 91 0.33 -13.55 3.36
CA GLY A 91 1.59 -13.93 2.73
C GLY A 91 1.52 -15.18 1.86
N SER A 92 0.41 -15.93 1.89
CA SER A 92 0.14 -17.04 0.96
C SER A 92 -0.42 -16.55 -0.38
N VAL A 93 -0.82 -15.28 -0.46
CA VAL A 93 -1.36 -14.66 -1.68
C VAL A 93 -0.19 -14.07 -2.50
N PHE A 94 0.81 -14.90 -2.81
CA PHE A 94 2.12 -14.44 -3.28
C PHE A 94 2.13 -13.78 -4.68
N ARG A 95 1.06 -13.97 -5.46
CA ARG A 95 0.86 -13.35 -6.78
C ARG A 95 0.20 -11.97 -6.71
N ILE A 96 -0.17 -11.50 -5.52
CA ILE A 96 -0.83 -10.21 -5.39
C ILE A 96 0.09 -9.09 -5.86
N GLU A 97 -0.42 -8.26 -6.76
CA GLU A 97 0.25 -7.06 -7.29
C GLU A 97 -0.32 -5.80 -6.64
N THR A 98 -1.61 -5.78 -6.30
CA THR A 98 -2.27 -4.62 -5.70
C THR A 98 -3.03 -5.01 -4.44
N LEU A 99 -2.66 -4.42 -3.30
CA LEU A 99 -3.33 -4.59 -2.01
C LEU A 99 -3.74 -3.24 -1.41
N LYS A 100 -5.03 -2.93 -1.41
CA LYS A 100 -5.55 -1.68 -0.86
C LYS A 100 -6.43 -1.94 0.36
N LEU A 101 -6.01 -1.38 1.49
CA LEU A 101 -6.62 -1.51 2.82
C LEU A 101 -6.97 -0.14 3.43
N ARG A 102 -6.80 0.95 2.67
CA ARG A 102 -6.96 2.33 3.14
C ARG A 102 -8.29 2.57 3.85
N SER A 103 -8.30 3.46 4.84
CA SER A 103 -9.52 3.96 5.48
C SER A 103 -10.36 2.82 6.07
N ASN A 104 -9.72 2.06 6.96
CA ASN A 104 -10.32 1.02 7.78
C ASN A 104 -9.93 1.25 9.26
N ARG A 105 -10.09 0.24 10.12
CA ARG A 105 -9.76 0.27 11.55
C ARG A 105 -8.74 -0.81 11.92
N PHE A 106 -7.86 -1.20 10.99
CA PHE A 106 -6.83 -2.21 11.25
C PHE A 106 -5.87 -1.76 12.35
N VAL A 107 -5.47 -2.69 13.22
CA VAL A 107 -4.58 -2.48 14.37
C VAL A 107 -3.42 -3.48 14.32
N GLY A 108 -2.40 -3.26 15.16
CA GLY A 108 -1.24 -4.14 15.23
C GLY A 108 -0.24 -3.88 14.10
N GLN A 109 0.80 -4.71 14.04
CA GLN A 109 1.84 -4.61 13.01
C GLN A 109 1.38 -5.24 11.70
N LEU A 110 2.03 -4.85 10.61
CA LEU A 110 1.93 -5.57 9.35
C LEU A 110 2.54 -6.96 9.51
N PRO A 111 1.87 -8.03 9.07
CA PRO A 111 2.38 -9.38 9.23
C PRO A 111 3.65 -9.55 8.39
N SER A 112 4.70 -10.10 9.00
CA SER A 112 6.00 -10.33 8.35
C SER A 112 5.90 -11.26 7.13
N SER A 113 4.83 -12.05 7.04
CA SER A 113 4.52 -12.93 5.91
C SER A 113 4.22 -12.19 4.61
N LEU A 114 3.80 -10.91 4.65
CA LEU A 114 3.61 -10.10 3.45
C LEU A 114 4.90 -9.95 2.62
N LYS A 115 6.10 -10.17 3.21
CA LYS A 115 7.36 -10.24 2.46
C LYS A 115 7.38 -11.33 1.38
N ASN A 116 6.50 -12.33 1.51
CA ASN A 116 6.36 -13.42 0.54
C ASN A 116 5.55 -12.99 -0.70
N CYS A 117 4.86 -11.85 -0.64
CA CYS A 117 4.15 -11.26 -1.78
C CYS A 117 5.14 -10.53 -2.69
N THR A 118 6.06 -11.28 -3.32
CA THR A 118 7.15 -10.73 -4.13
C THR A 118 6.69 -10.04 -5.42
N SER A 119 5.43 -10.23 -5.80
CA SER A 119 4.80 -9.58 -6.96
C SER A 119 4.13 -8.25 -6.61
N LEU A 120 4.13 -7.82 -5.34
CA LEU A 120 3.39 -6.65 -4.88
C LEU A 120 3.98 -5.37 -5.47
N VAL A 121 3.18 -4.68 -6.28
CA VAL A 121 3.51 -3.39 -6.94
C VAL A 121 2.88 -2.22 -6.20
N VAL A 122 1.64 -2.38 -5.73
CA VAL A 122 0.86 -1.34 -5.05
C VAL A 122 0.40 -1.85 -3.69
N ILE A 123 0.73 -1.10 -2.65
CA ILE A 123 0.08 -1.26 -1.35
C ILE A 123 -0.43 0.08 -0.84
N ASP A 124 -1.66 0.10 -0.32
CA ASP A 124 -2.22 1.29 0.35
C ASP A 124 -2.84 0.87 1.68
N VAL A 125 -2.13 1.09 2.78
CA VAL A 125 -2.59 0.77 4.14
C VAL A 125 -3.00 2.03 4.91
N GLY A 126 -3.19 3.16 4.22
CA GLY A 126 -3.32 4.43 4.90
C GLY A 126 -4.62 4.63 5.66
N HIS A 127 -4.66 5.62 6.56
CA HIS A 127 -5.83 5.85 7.44
C HIS A 127 -6.30 4.59 8.19
N ASN A 128 -5.36 3.88 8.83
CA ASN A 128 -5.63 2.80 9.78
C ASN A 128 -5.04 3.12 11.16
N LYS A 129 -5.06 2.16 12.09
CA LYS A 129 -4.49 2.24 13.45
C LYS A 129 -3.33 1.26 13.65
N LEU A 130 -2.55 1.00 12.60
CA LEU A 130 -1.44 0.05 12.62
C LEU A 130 -0.28 0.56 13.51
N SER A 131 0.41 -0.37 14.20
CA SER A 131 1.47 -0.12 15.18
C SER A 131 2.88 -0.45 14.64
N ARG A 132 3.92 0.10 15.28
CA ARG A 132 5.35 -0.05 14.94
C ARG A 132 5.96 -1.43 15.28
N PRO A 133 7.14 -1.78 14.71
CA PRO A 133 7.80 -1.13 13.58
C PRO A 133 7.16 -1.54 12.25
N ILE A 134 7.25 -0.67 11.27
CA ILE A 134 6.83 -0.99 9.91
C ILE A 134 8.01 -1.69 9.25
N PRO A 135 7.80 -2.87 8.67
CA PRO A 135 8.90 -3.59 8.06
C PRO A 135 9.53 -2.76 6.94
N GLU A 136 10.86 -2.78 6.84
CA GLU A 136 11.62 -2.05 5.80
C GLU A 136 11.10 -2.28 4.37
N TRP A 137 10.41 -3.40 4.13
CA TRP A 137 9.88 -3.78 2.83
C TRP A 137 8.54 -3.12 2.44
N LEU A 138 7.88 -2.33 3.30
CA LEU A 138 6.52 -1.82 3.07
C LEU A 138 6.33 -0.30 3.12
N GLY A 139 7.08 0.45 2.32
CA GLY A 139 6.83 1.88 2.18
C GLY A 139 5.39 2.22 1.74
N SER A 140 4.57 2.84 2.61
CA SER A 140 3.52 3.86 2.31
C SER A 140 2.43 4.03 3.40
N GLY A 141 2.18 5.27 3.83
CA GLY A 141 0.84 5.76 4.25
C GLY A 141 0.35 5.69 5.71
N ASN A 142 1.18 5.53 6.74
CA ASN A 142 0.73 5.57 8.15
C ASN A 142 1.44 6.68 8.96
N GLN A 143 1.32 6.74 10.28
CA GLN A 143 2.20 7.61 11.07
C GLN A 143 3.66 7.06 11.07
N LEU A 144 4.24 6.77 9.89
CA LEU A 144 5.58 6.20 9.69
C LEU A 144 6.60 7.15 10.31
N THR A 145 7.49 6.65 11.14
CA THR A 145 8.59 7.41 11.76
C THR A 145 9.88 6.62 11.57
N GLY A 146 11.03 7.29 11.69
CA GLY A 146 12.35 6.69 11.39
C GLY A 146 12.87 7.16 10.05
N GLN A 147 13.98 6.59 9.58
CA GLN A 147 14.69 7.05 8.37
C GLN A 147 14.44 6.12 7.18
N ILE A 148 14.56 6.65 5.96
CA ILE A 148 14.65 5.82 4.75
C ILE A 148 16.04 5.17 4.76
N THR A 149 16.11 3.85 4.89
CA THR A 149 17.38 3.12 4.98
C THR A 149 17.99 2.89 3.59
N PRO A 150 19.33 2.76 3.46
CA PRO A 150 19.98 2.57 2.17
C PRO A 150 19.49 1.35 1.36
N GLU A 151 18.93 0.35 2.03
CA GLU A 151 18.40 -0.89 1.47
C GLU A 151 17.24 -0.65 0.49
N ILE A 152 16.60 0.53 0.53
CA ILE A 152 15.55 0.94 -0.42
C ILE A 152 16.02 0.81 -1.88
N GLY A 153 17.31 0.99 -2.14
CA GLY A 153 17.91 0.84 -3.48
C GLY A 153 17.90 -0.59 -4.03
N ASN A 154 17.57 -1.60 -3.21
CA ASN A 154 17.47 -2.99 -3.65
C ASN A 154 16.13 -3.30 -4.34
N LEU A 155 15.16 -2.38 -4.30
CA LEU A 155 13.82 -2.56 -4.88
C LEU A 155 13.83 -2.32 -6.40
N GLN A 156 14.61 -3.11 -7.14
CA GLN A 156 14.89 -2.92 -8.57
C GLN A 156 13.65 -3.01 -9.49
N SER A 157 12.55 -3.60 -9.02
CA SER A 157 11.28 -3.72 -9.76
C SER A 157 10.25 -2.65 -9.41
N LEU A 158 10.57 -1.70 -8.53
CA LEU A 158 9.60 -0.73 -8.03
C LEU A 158 9.37 0.39 -9.04
N ASP A 159 8.12 0.53 -9.51
CA ASP A 159 7.73 1.56 -10.47
C ASP A 159 7.13 2.81 -9.80
N ALA A 160 6.55 2.66 -8.61
CA ALA A 160 5.89 3.74 -7.89
C ALA A 160 6.14 3.64 -6.37
N LEU A 161 6.54 4.75 -5.75
CA LEU A 161 6.77 4.86 -4.31
C LEU A 161 6.06 6.08 -3.74
N ASP A 162 4.98 5.87 -2.99
CA ASP A 162 4.29 6.94 -2.24
C ASP A 162 4.57 6.80 -0.74
N LEU A 163 5.50 7.60 -0.21
CA LEU A 163 5.75 7.78 1.21
C LEU A 163 5.18 9.11 1.72
N SER A 164 4.16 9.67 1.09
CA SER A 164 3.62 10.97 1.49
C SER A 164 2.84 10.92 2.82
N ARG A 165 2.78 12.06 3.51
CA ARG A 165 1.94 12.30 4.71
C ARG A 165 2.25 11.37 5.87
N ASN A 166 3.54 11.18 6.16
CA ASN A 166 3.99 10.42 7.32
C ASN A 166 4.86 11.32 8.25
N GLN A 167 5.65 10.72 9.13
CA GLN A 167 6.56 11.39 10.06
C GLN A 167 8.02 10.89 9.88
N ILE A 168 8.38 10.49 8.65
CA ILE A 168 9.72 9.98 8.32
C ILE A 168 10.74 11.10 8.48
N GLU A 169 11.85 10.83 9.14
CA GLU A 169 12.90 11.80 9.46
C GLU A 169 14.25 11.41 8.83
N GLY A 170 15.25 12.28 8.95
CA GLY A 170 16.57 12.05 8.38
C GLY A 170 16.68 12.39 6.89
N ARG A 171 17.77 11.95 6.26
CA ARG A 171 18.11 12.29 4.87
C ARG A 171 17.48 11.31 3.88
N ILE A 172 17.30 11.76 2.64
CA ILE A 172 17.01 10.85 1.52
C ILE A 172 18.32 10.12 1.18
N PRO A 173 18.40 8.78 1.28
CA PRO A 173 19.61 8.06 0.96
C PRO A 173 19.84 8.06 -0.55
N THR A 174 21.10 8.27 -0.98
CA THR A 174 21.47 8.25 -2.40
C THR A 174 21.12 6.92 -3.07
N SER A 175 21.09 5.81 -2.33
CA SER A 175 20.71 4.51 -2.89
C SER A 175 19.28 4.45 -3.43
N LEU A 176 18.38 5.35 -3.02
CA LEU A 176 17.04 5.48 -3.62
C LEU A 176 17.12 5.71 -5.14
N SER A 177 18.20 6.35 -5.63
CA SER A 177 18.40 6.54 -7.06
C SER A 177 18.74 5.28 -7.84
N ARG A 178 19.02 4.15 -7.17
CA ARG A 178 19.31 2.86 -7.81
C ARG A 178 18.04 2.13 -8.27
N ILE A 179 16.86 2.67 -7.97
CA ILE A 179 15.59 2.11 -8.40
C ILE A 179 15.31 2.62 -9.82
N ASP A 180 15.94 1.99 -10.81
CA ASP A 180 15.98 2.52 -12.19
C ASP A 180 14.59 2.63 -12.87
N ARG A 181 13.60 1.89 -12.38
CA ARG A 181 12.23 1.89 -12.91
C ARG A 181 11.28 2.87 -12.23
N LEU A 182 11.75 3.60 -11.22
CA LEU A 182 10.90 4.47 -10.43
C LEU A 182 10.34 5.61 -11.29
N SER A 183 9.05 5.51 -11.61
CA SER A 183 8.32 6.44 -12.45
C SER A 183 7.44 7.40 -11.64
N PHE A 184 7.07 6.99 -10.43
CA PHE A 184 6.30 7.80 -9.49
C PHE A 184 7.00 7.80 -8.13
N LEU A 185 7.19 9.00 -7.57
CA LEU A 185 7.73 9.19 -6.23
C LEU A 185 6.87 10.25 -5.55
N ASP A 186 6.46 10.02 -4.30
CA ASP A 186 5.92 11.06 -3.43
C ASP A 186 6.51 10.90 -2.03
N LEU A 187 7.35 11.83 -1.59
CA LEU A 187 7.92 11.90 -0.23
C LEU A 187 7.31 13.05 0.58
N SER A 188 6.25 13.70 0.08
CA SER A 188 5.75 14.95 0.61
C SER A 188 5.16 14.80 2.01
N PHE A 189 5.12 15.88 2.77
CA PHE A 189 4.55 15.95 4.12
C PHE A 189 5.15 14.92 5.09
N ASN A 190 6.47 14.97 5.27
CA ASN A 190 7.25 14.21 6.25
C ASN A 190 8.13 15.14 7.12
N LYS A 191 9.12 14.59 7.82
CA LYS A 191 10.15 15.31 8.59
C LYS A 191 11.55 15.09 7.98
N LEU A 192 11.62 14.81 6.67
CA LEU A 192 12.89 14.60 5.97
C LEU A 192 13.69 15.90 5.98
N SER A 193 15.01 15.79 6.09
CA SER A 193 15.91 16.94 6.14
C SER A 193 17.20 16.73 5.37
N GLY A 194 17.89 17.83 5.06
CA GLY A 194 19.14 17.82 4.31
C GLY A 194 18.96 17.94 2.81
N GLU A 195 20.05 17.73 2.08
CA GLU A 195 20.11 17.90 0.63
C GLU A 195 19.48 16.71 -0.11
N ILE A 196 18.70 17.00 -1.15
CA ILE A 196 18.22 15.97 -2.09
C ILE A 196 19.42 15.45 -2.89
N PRO A 197 19.64 14.12 -2.99
CA PRO A 197 20.79 13.57 -3.69
C PRO A 197 20.93 14.10 -5.13
N ILE A 198 22.03 14.81 -5.36
CA ILE A 198 22.34 15.44 -6.64
C ILE A 198 22.86 14.43 -7.67
N GLU A 199 22.77 14.77 -8.95
CA GLU A 199 23.23 13.91 -10.07
C GLU A 199 22.50 12.56 -10.11
N THR A 200 21.25 12.54 -9.63
CA THR A 200 20.40 11.36 -9.62
C THR A 200 19.06 11.62 -10.31
N GLN A 201 18.36 10.54 -10.68
CA GLN A 201 16.98 10.62 -11.19
C GLN A 201 16.00 11.33 -10.24
N LEU A 202 16.34 11.44 -8.94
CA LEU A 202 15.52 12.16 -7.95
C LEU A 202 15.34 13.64 -8.30
N GLN A 203 16.30 14.25 -9.01
CA GLN A 203 16.18 15.63 -9.47
C GLN A 203 15.20 15.82 -10.63
N GLY A 204 14.76 14.73 -11.26
CA GLY A 204 13.81 14.75 -12.37
C GLY A 204 12.33 14.77 -11.94
N PHE A 205 12.02 14.47 -10.67
CA PHE A 205 10.66 14.52 -10.17
C PHE A 205 10.18 15.95 -9.92
N ASP A 206 8.86 16.14 -10.01
CA ASP A 206 8.23 17.43 -9.72
C ASP A 206 8.53 17.88 -8.26
N PRO A 207 8.86 19.15 -7.99
CA PRO A 207 9.15 19.63 -6.64
C PRO A 207 8.06 19.32 -5.59
N SER A 208 6.80 19.16 -6.00
CA SER A 208 5.69 18.82 -5.11
C SER A 208 5.88 17.51 -4.36
N VAL A 209 6.59 16.55 -4.95
CA VAL A 209 6.87 15.24 -4.33
C VAL A 209 7.74 15.36 -3.08
N TYR A 210 8.41 16.50 -2.87
CA TYR A 210 9.24 16.76 -1.69
C TYR A 210 8.60 17.76 -0.73
N ALA A 211 7.44 18.33 -1.07
CA ALA A 211 6.81 19.42 -0.34
C ALA A 211 6.55 19.07 1.13
N GLY A 212 6.52 20.05 2.02
CA GLY A 212 6.20 19.81 3.44
C GLY A 212 7.26 19.04 4.23
N ASN A 213 8.53 19.07 3.79
CA ASN A 213 9.71 18.56 4.50
C ASN A 213 10.70 19.70 4.85
N GLN A 214 11.80 19.40 5.55
CA GLN A 214 12.96 20.29 5.76
C GLN A 214 14.11 20.02 4.77
N LEU A 215 13.77 19.71 3.52
CA LEU A 215 14.72 19.40 2.44
C LEU A 215 15.22 20.67 1.73
N CYS A 216 16.42 20.57 1.14
CA CYS A 216 17.06 21.63 0.36
C CYS A 216 17.77 21.05 -0.88
N GLY A 217 18.19 21.93 -1.79
CA GLY A 217 18.83 21.55 -3.06
C GLY A 217 17.84 21.22 -4.17
N PRO A 218 18.30 21.16 -5.44
CA PRO A 218 17.42 20.89 -6.57
C PRO A 218 16.69 19.54 -6.44
N PRO A 219 15.41 19.45 -6.82
CA PRO A 219 14.65 20.42 -7.62
C PRO A 219 13.95 21.51 -6.79
N LEU A 220 14.14 21.55 -5.47
CA LEU A 220 13.60 22.61 -4.62
C LEU A 220 14.37 23.92 -4.83
N LYS A 221 13.68 25.05 -4.63
CA LYS A 221 14.30 26.39 -4.65
C LYS A 221 15.04 26.74 -3.36
N ASN A 222 14.91 25.91 -2.31
CA ASN A 222 15.51 26.14 -1.00
C ASN A 222 17.00 25.78 -1.04
N LEU A 223 17.87 26.72 -0.67
CA LEU A 223 19.32 26.50 -0.58
C LEU A 223 19.67 25.75 0.72
N CYS A 224 20.65 24.86 0.64
CA CYS A 224 21.18 24.20 1.83
C CYS A 224 22.03 25.15 2.66
N ALA A 225 22.03 24.99 4.00
CA ALA A 225 22.72 25.90 4.94
C ALA A 225 24.21 26.08 4.59
N ASP A 226 24.90 25.02 4.18
CA ASP A 226 26.31 25.03 3.78
C ASP A 226 26.59 25.85 2.51
N GLN A 227 25.57 26.12 1.69
CA GLN A 227 25.63 26.95 0.49
C GLN A 227 25.30 28.43 0.78
N MET A 228 24.66 28.73 1.90
CA MET A 228 24.35 30.11 2.31
C MET A 228 25.57 30.83 2.90
N CYS A 229 26.50 30.11 3.54
CA CYS A 229 27.75 30.67 4.07
C CYS A 229 28.79 31.07 3.01
N LYS A 230 28.58 30.75 1.71
CA LYS A 230 29.50 31.08 0.60
C LYS A 230 29.09 32.32 -0.19
N ARG A 231 28.11 33.11 0.30
CA ARG A 231 27.58 34.30 -0.39
C ARG A 231 27.75 35.62 0.39
N ASN A 232 28.75 35.70 1.27
CA ASN A 232 29.17 36.97 1.89
C ASN A 232 30.55 37.37 1.38
#